data_AF-A0A3A3GG31-F1
#
_entry.id   AF-A0A3A3GG31-F1
#
_cell.length_a   1.000
_cell.length_b   1.000
_cell.length_c   1.000
_cell.angle_alpha   90.00
_cell.angle_beta   90.00
_cell.angle_gamma   90.00
#
_symmetry.space_group_name_H-M   'P 1'
#
loop_
_entity.id
_entity.type
_entity.pdbx_description
1 polymer ?
#
loop_
_entity_poly.entity_id
_entity_poly.type
_entity_poly.pdbx_seq_one_letter_code
_entity_poly.pdbx_strand_id
1 'polypeptide(L)' 'MTPKDVSAGDAAARDVRERKTRSADKAEKEEEQIDDAVELTFPASDPIAIPKPETEADKRKAGRA' A
#
# COMPACT_ATOMS: atom_id res chain seq x y z
N MET A 1 1.32 -0.18 -21.06
CA MET A 1 2.73 0.18 -20.81
C MET A 1 3.07 -0.25 -19.40
N THR A 2 4.19 -0.94 -19.19
CA THR A 2 4.66 -1.29 -17.85
C THR A 2 5.57 -0.16 -17.34
N PRO A 3 5.60 0.15 -16.04
CA PRO A 3 6.27 1.36 -15.52
C PRO A 3 7.80 1.26 -15.51
N LYS A 4 8.41 0.33 -16.28
CA LYS A 4 9.88 0.16 -16.33
C LYS A 4 10.60 1.33 -17.00
N ASP A 5 9.88 2.15 -17.76
CA ASP A 5 10.44 3.28 -18.53
C ASP A 5 10.26 4.64 -17.83
N VAL A 6 9.75 4.66 -16.59
CA VAL A 6 9.50 5.89 -15.84
C VAL A 6 10.65 6.09 -14.85
N SER A 7 11.40 7.19 -14.97
CA SER A 7 12.46 7.50 -14.02
C SER A 7 11.88 7.78 -12.63
N ALA A 8 12.66 7.54 -11.56
CA ALA A 8 12.18 7.81 -10.19
C ALA A 8 11.75 9.27 -9.99
N GLY A 9 12.41 10.21 -10.68
CA GLY A 9 12.03 11.62 -10.69
C GLY A 9 10.70 11.87 -11.41
N ASP A 10 10.46 11.22 -12.56
CA ASP A 10 9.20 11.36 -13.31
C ASP A 10 8.04 10.63 -12.63
N ALA A 11 8.32 9.55 -11.90
CA ALA A 11 7.34 8.82 -11.11
C ALA A 11 6.86 9.68 -9.92
N ALA A 12 7.79 10.29 -9.18
CA ALA A 12 7.47 11.17 -8.06
C ALA A 12 6.80 12.48 -8.51
N ALA A 13 7.16 13.02 -9.68
CA ALA A 13 6.58 14.26 -10.20
C ALA A 13 5.12 14.12 -10.66
N ARG A 14 4.65 12.90 -10.95
CA ARG A 14 3.27 12.62 -11.38
C ARG A 14 2.30 12.34 -10.25
N ASP A 15 2.79 12.17 -9.03
CA ASP A 15 1.99 11.72 -7.89
C ASP A 15 1.26 12.86 -7.16
N VAL A 16 1.45 14.10 -7.61
CA VAL A 16 0.74 15.27 -7.08
C VAL A 16 -0.53 15.49 -7.90
N ARG A 17 -1.56 14.66 -7.65
CA ARG A 17 -2.92 14.95 -8.13
C ARG A 17 -3.59 15.98 -7.22
N GLU A 18 -4.25 16.98 -7.80
CA GLU A 18 -5.04 17.95 -7.03
C GLU A 18 -6.24 17.24 -6.39
N ARG A 19 -6.37 17.33 -5.06
CA ARG A 19 -7.49 16.71 -4.34
C ARG A 19 -8.76 17.54 -4.47
N LYS A 20 -9.80 16.95 -5.06
CA LYS A 20 -11.08 17.61 -5.37
C LYS A 20 -12.11 17.55 -4.23
N THR A 21 -11.66 17.55 -2.98
CA THR A 21 -12.52 17.43 -1.77
C THR A 21 -13.56 18.56 -1.62
N ARG A 22 -13.37 19.67 -2.33
CA ARG A 22 -14.27 20.83 -2.39
C ARG A 22 -14.90 21.07 -3.77
N SER A 23 -14.87 20.07 -4.66
CA SER A 23 -15.52 20.21 -5.97
C SER A 23 -17.02 20.51 -5.79
N ALA A 24 -17.55 21.35 -6.69
CA ALA A 24 -18.98 21.61 -6.78
C ALA A 24 -19.74 20.40 -7.33
N ASP A 25 -19.03 19.51 -8.03
CA ASP A 25 -19.55 18.24 -8.51
C ASP A 25 -19.60 17.23 -7.35
N LYS A 26 -20.78 16.62 -7.15
CA LYS A 26 -20.99 15.68 -6.05
C LYS A 26 -20.27 14.36 -6.26
N ALA A 27 -20.16 13.88 -7.50
CA ALA A 27 -19.52 12.61 -7.81
C ALA A 27 -18.02 12.73 -7.60
N GLU A 28 -17.39 13.80 -8.11
CA GLU A 28 -15.95 14.03 -7.89
C GLU A 28 -15.60 14.18 -6.40
N LYS A 29 -16.48 14.84 -5.64
CA LYS A 29 -16.28 15.01 -4.20
C LYS A 29 -16.43 13.69 -3.43
N GLU A 30 -17.38 12.85 -3.82
CA GLU A 30 -17.62 11.55 -3.20
C GLU A 30 -16.47 10.57 -3.50
N GLU A 31 -15.99 10.55 -4.74
CA GLU A 31 -14.81 9.76 -5.13
C GLU A 31 -13.57 10.14 -4.31
N GLU A 32 -13.29 11.44 -4.16
CA GLU A 32 -12.15 11.91 -3.37
C GLU A 32 -12.28 11.56 -1.87
N GLN A 33 -13.50 11.58 -1.32
CA GLN A 33 -13.74 11.18 0.07
C GLN A 33 -13.53 9.69 0.30
N ILE A 34 -13.85 8.86 -0.70
CA ILE A 34 -13.61 7.41 -0.67
C ILE A 34 -12.10 7.15 -0.70
N ASP A 35 -11.36 7.83 -1.57
CA ASP A 35 -9.91 7.72 -1.65
C ASP A 35 -9.23 8.13 -0.32
N ASP A 36 -9.61 9.26 0.27
CA ASP A 36 -9.11 9.69 1.58
C ASP A 36 -9.43 8.65 2.67
N ALA A 37 -10.63 8.05 2.67
CA ALA A 37 -11.01 7.02 3.64
C ALA A 37 -10.22 5.71 3.44
N VAL A 38 -9.93 5.35 2.21
CA VAL A 38 -9.08 4.21 1.85
C VAL A 38 -7.67 4.43 2.40
N GLU A 39 -7.05 5.57 2.13
CA GLU A 39 -5.70 5.89 2.63
C GLU A 39 -5.58 5.83 4.16
N LEU A 40 -6.67 6.16 4.88
CA LEU A 40 -6.72 6.09 6.36
C LEU A 40 -6.99 4.68 6.91
N THR A 41 -7.58 3.78 6.12
CA THR A 41 -8.03 2.45 6.58
C THR A 41 -7.10 1.32 6.17
N PHE A 42 -6.21 1.55 5.20
CA PHE A 42 -5.09 0.66 4.93
C PHE A 42 -3.88 1.07 5.77
N PRO A 43 -3.44 0.25 6.74
CA PRO A 43 -2.25 0.57 7.50
C PRO A 43 -1.07 0.67 6.53
N ALA A 44 -0.25 1.71 6.66
CA ALA A 44 0.96 1.93 5.86
C ALA A 44 1.99 0.76 5.94
N SER A 45 1.74 -0.23 6.80
CA SER A 45 2.41 -1.51 6.86
C SER A 45 1.47 -2.50 7.56
N ASP A 46 1.27 -3.69 6.99
CA ASP A 46 0.75 -4.82 7.75
C ASP A 46 1.46 -4.91 9.12
N PRO A 47 0.77 -5.31 10.21
CA PRO A 47 1.43 -5.48 11.50
C PRO A 47 2.69 -6.33 11.35
N ILE A 48 3.77 -5.95 12.04
CA ILE A 48 5.05 -6.68 12.00
C ILE A 48 4.76 -8.15 12.29
N ALA A 49 5.14 -9.02 11.35
CA ALA A 49 4.99 -10.45 11.52
C ALA A 49 5.78 -10.90 12.75
N ILE A 50 5.06 -11.27 13.82
CA ILE A 50 5.68 -11.85 15.01
C ILE A 50 6.12 -13.26 14.62
N PRO A 51 7.43 -13.58 14.63
CA PRO A 51 7.89 -14.93 14.35
C PRO A 51 7.27 -15.87 15.38
N LYS A 52 6.60 -16.93 14.89
CA LYS A 52 6.14 -18.00 15.77
C LYS A 52 7.38 -18.65 16.39
N PRO A 53 7.37 -18.98 17.70
CA PRO A 53 8.45 -19.75 18.27
C PRO A 53 8.59 -21.05 17.49
N GLU A 54 9.81 -21.37 17.05
CA GLU A 54 10.08 -22.59 16.30
C GLU A 54 9.59 -23.79 17.10
N THR A 55 8.71 -24.57 16.50
CA THR A 55 8.24 -25.79 17.13
C THR A 55 9.30 -26.87 16.99
N GLU A 56 9.29 -27.87 17.88
CA GLU A 56 10.15 -29.05 17.74
C GLU A 56 9.96 -29.78 16.39
N ALA A 57 8.83 -29.56 15.71
CA ALA A 57 8.60 -30.08 14.36
C ALA A 57 9.41 -29.32 13.28
N ASP A 58 9.64 -28.01 13.45
CA ASP A 58 10.41 -27.18 12.52
C ASP A 58 11.90 -27.52 12.60
N LYS A 59 12.44 -27.71 13.81
CA LYS A 59 13.83 -28.13 14.04
C LYS A 59 14.15 -29.48 13.39
N ARG A 60 13.21 -30.42 13.45
CA ARG A 60 13.36 -31.77 12.85
C ARG A 60 13.36 -31.75 11.33
N LYS A 61 12.75 -30.74 10.70
CA LYS A 61 12.81 -30.55 9.23
C LYS A 61 14.12 -29.88 8.79
N ALA A 62 14.66 -28.94 9.57
CA ALA A 62 15.91 -28.26 9.24
C ALA A 62 17.15 -29.18 9.34
N GLY A 63 17.11 -30.23 10.17
CA GLY A 63 18.18 -31.23 10.29
C GLY A 63 18.21 -32.31 9.21
N ARG A 64 17.44 -32.16 8.13
CA ARG A 64 17.36 -33.11 7.01
C ARG A 64 17.68 -32.37 5.70
N ALA A 65 18.93 -31.94 5.55
CA ALA A 65 19.52 -31.45 4.31
C ALA A 65 20.87 -32.15 4.09
#